data_AF-A0A3L7N622-F1
#
_entry.id   AF-A0A3L7N622-F1
#
_cell.length_a   1.000
_cell.length_b   1.000
_cell.length_c   1.000
_cell.angle_alpha   90.00
_cell.angle_beta   90.00
_cell.angle_gamma   90.00
#
_symmetry.space_group_name_H-M   'P 1'
#
loop_
_entity.id
_entity.type
_entity.pdbx_description
1 polymer ?
#
loop_
_entity_poly.entity_id
_entity_poly.type
_entity_poly.pdbx_seq_one_letter_code
_entity_poly.pdbx_strand_id
1 'polypeptide(L)'
;AGSLMIEPTESESKAECDRLCDALIAIREEIRQIENGAWSKDNNPLKHAPHTAAVVTATEWTRPYTREQAAYPATWLRSWKYWPPVGRVDNPYGDRNLVCTCESVRSYA
;
A
#
# COMPACT_ATOMS: atom_id res chain seq x y z
N ALA A 1 14.23 -10.96 -12.66
CA ALA A 1 13.13 -11.61 -11.91
C ALA A 1 12.34 -10.52 -11.21
N GLY A 2 11.04 -10.44 -11.43
CA GLY A 2 10.20 -9.34 -10.93
C GLY A 2 8.74 -9.48 -11.38
N SER A 3 8.24 -10.72 -11.37
CA SER A 3 6.87 -11.04 -11.76
C SER A 3 6.03 -11.33 -10.52
N LEU A 4 4.72 -11.17 -10.66
CA LEU A 4 3.73 -11.66 -9.70
C LEU A 4 3.03 -12.88 -10.31
N MET A 5 2.82 -13.91 -9.49
CA MET A 5 2.00 -15.08 -9.84
C MET A 5 0.67 -14.94 -9.11
N ILE A 6 -0.45 -15.09 -9.82
CA ILE A 6 -1.80 -14.88 -9.29
C ILE A 6 -2.60 -16.17 -9.47
N GLU A 7 -3.20 -16.65 -8.37
CA GLU A 7 -4.07 -17.82 -8.33
C GLU A 7 -5.39 -17.42 -7.65
N PRO A 8 -6.50 -17.23 -8.39
CA PRO A 8 -7.77 -16.81 -7.80
C PRO A 8 -8.50 -17.95 -7.08
N THR A 9 -8.17 -19.21 -7.35
CA THR A 9 -8.96 -20.40 -6.96
C THR A 9 -10.39 -20.40 -7.51
N GLU A 10 -11.08 -21.52 -7.36
CA GLU A 10 -12.48 -21.70 -7.78
C GLU A 10 -13.50 -21.08 -6.80
N SER A 11 -13.07 -20.70 -5.60
CA SER A 11 -13.96 -20.19 -4.55
C SER A 11 -14.29 -18.71 -4.71
N GLU A 12 -13.54 -17.98 -5.53
CA GLU A 12 -13.72 -16.55 -5.71
C GLU A 12 -14.78 -16.23 -6.77
N SER A 13 -15.68 -15.31 -6.42
CA SER A 13 -16.71 -14.84 -7.35
C SER A 13 -16.07 -14.04 -8.50
N LYS A 14 -16.70 -14.05 -9.68
CA LYS A 14 -16.26 -13.20 -10.81
C LYS A 14 -16.10 -11.73 -10.39
N ALA A 15 -17.01 -11.21 -9.58
CA ALA A 15 -16.97 -9.83 -9.11
C ALA A 15 -15.71 -9.53 -8.26
N GLU A 16 -15.21 -10.49 -7.49
CA GLU A 16 -13.95 -10.33 -6.73
C GLU A 16 -12.74 -10.36 -7.65
N CYS A 17 -12.71 -11.30 -8.60
CA CYS A 17 -11.68 -11.36 -9.63
C CYS A 17 -11.63 -10.06 -10.46
N ASP A 18 -12.80 -9.51 -10.83
CA ASP A 18 -12.88 -8.23 -11.54
C ASP A 18 -12.32 -7.09 -10.68
N ARG A 19 -12.65 -7.03 -9.37
CA ARG A 19 -12.08 -6.02 -8.46
C ARG A 19 -10.56 -6.09 -8.36
N LEU A 20 -9.98 -7.29 -8.32
CA LEU A 20 -8.52 -7.45 -8.35
C LEU A 20 -7.93 -6.97 -9.68
N CYS A 21 -8.53 -7.36 -10.81
CA CYS A 21 -8.11 -6.90 -12.14
C CYS A 21 -8.17 -5.37 -12.26
N ASP A 22 -9.28 -4.75 -11.83
CA ASP A 22 -9.46 -3.30 -11.86
C ASP A 22 -8.43 -2.59 -10.96
N ALA A 23 -8.12 -3.16 -9.78
CA ALA A 23 -7.05 -2.64 -8.92
C ALA A 23 -5.68 -2.70 -9.61
N LEU A 24 -5.36 -3.80 -10.30
CA LEU A 24 -4.10 -3.94 -11.05
C LEU A 24 -4.03 -2.98 -12.25
N ILE A 25 -5.14 -2.75 -12.94
CA ILE A 25 -5.24 -1.75 -14.02
C ILE A 25 -5.04 -0.33 -13.48
N ALA A 26 -5.67 0.00 -12.34
CA ALA A 26 -5.47 1.29 -11.68
C ALA A 26 -4.00 1.50 -11.27
N ILE A 27 -3.35 0.48 -10.70
CA ILE A 27 -1.92 0.51 -10.38
C ILE A 27 -1.08 0.69 -11.65
N ARG A 28 -1.46 0.09 -12.78
CA ARG A 28 -0.76 0.32 -14.06
C ARG A 28 -0.87 1.78 -14.51
N GLU A 29 -2.00 2.44 -14.28
CA GLU A 29 -2.16 3.86 -14.59
C GLU A 29 -1.35 4.74 -13.64
N GLU A 30 -1.25 4.39 -12.35
CA GLU A 30 -0.33 5.07 -11.42
C GLU A 30 1.14 4.99 -11.89
N ILE A 31 1.56 3.83 -12.41
CA ILE A 31 2.87 3.67 -13.04
C ILE A 31 2.99 4.60 -14.26
N ARG A 32 1.93 4.70 -15.08
CA ARG A 32 1.90 5.57 -16.27
C ARG A 32 2.07 7.04 -15.90
N GLN A 33 1.49 7.50 -14.79
CA GLN A 33 1.68 8.87 -14.29
C GLN A 33 3.16 9.15 -13.98
N ILE A 34 3.89 8.17 -13.46
CA ILE A 34 5.34 8.29 -13.22
C ILE A 34 6.12 8.26 -14.53
N GLU A 35 5.78 7.36 -15.45
CA GLU A 35 6.41 7.24 -16.78
C GLU A 35 6.30 8.55 -17.59
N ASN A 36 5.14 9.22 -17.50
CA ASN A 36 4.87 10.48 -18.17
C ASN A 36 5.42 11.71 -17.43
N GLY A 37 6.01 11.54 -16.24
CA GLY A 37 6.57 12.62 -15.43
C GLY A 37 5.53 13.47 -14.68
N ALA A 38 4.26 13.06 -14.65
CA ALA A 38 3.23 13.72 -13.84
C ALA A 38 3.48 13.53 -12.34
N TRP A 39 4.03 12.37 -11.95
CA TRP A 39 4.51 12.10 -10.60
C TRP A 39 6.02 11.85 -10.58
N SER A 40 6.66 12.31 -9.51
CA SER A 40 8.07 12.02 -9.26
C SER A 40 8.29 10.52 -9.03
N LYS A 41 9.51 10.03 -9.33
CA LYS A 41 9.86 8.61 -9.18
C LYS A 41 9.96 8.16 -7.72
N ASP A 42 10.22 9.09 -6.81
CA ASP A 42 10.51 8.88 -5.40
C ASP A 42 9.37 9.31 -4.46
N ASN A 43 8.52 10.26 -4.88
CA ASN A 43 7.38 10.75 -4.11
C ASN A 43 6.06 10.59 -4.90
N ASN A 44 5.42 9.42 -4.73
CA ASN A 44 4.16 9.03 -5.37
C ASN A 44 3.40 7.98 -4.51
N PRO A 45 2.13 7.64 -4.81
CA PRO A 45 1.37 6.68 -4.02
C PRO A 45 2.06 5.31 -3.91
N LEU A 46 2.56 4.75 -5.02
CA LEU A 46 3.25 3.45 -5.06
C LEU A 46 4.49 3.40 -4.16
N LYS A 47 5.27 4.48 -4.11
CA LYS A 47 6.50 4.54 -3.29
C LYS A 47 6.23 4.68 -1.80
N HIS A 48 5.11 5.28 -1.41
CA HIS A 48 4.76 5.44 0.00
C HIS A 48 3.66 4.49 0.50
N ALA A 49 3.16 3.59 -0.33
CA ALA A 49 2.26 2.53 0.10
C ALA A 49 2.97 1.53 1.06
N PRO A 50 2.27 0.96 2.04
CA PRO A 50 0.86 1.20 2.37
C PRO A 50 0.63 2.50 3.19
N HIS A 51 -0.55 3.10 3.05
CA HIS A 51 -0.95 4.29 3.80
C HIS A 51 -1.84 3.89 4.98
N THR A 52 -1.33 4.06 6.21
CA THR A 52 -2.07 3.77 7.45
C THR A 52 -3.12 4.84 7.73
N ALA A 53 -4.10 4.53 8.59
CA ALA A 53 -5.09 5.51 9.04
C ALA A 53 -4.41 6.76 9.64
N ALA A 54 -3.41 6.57 10.50
CA ALA A 54 -2.66 7.67 11.13
C ALA A 54 -1.93 8.57 10.11
N VAL A 55 -1.37 8.00 9.04
CA VAL A 55 -0.74 8.78 7.97
C VAL A 55 -1.78 9.60 7.21
N VAL A 56 -2.93 8.99 6.89
CA VAL A 56 -4.00 9.65 6.12
C VAL A 56 -4.67 10.75 6.95
N THR A 57 -4.85 10.57 8.25
CA THR A 57 -5.50 11.54 9.15
C THR A 57 -4.55 12.55 9.79
N ALA A 58 -3.23 12.46 9.52
CA ALA A 58 -2.25 13.43 9.97
C ALA A 58 -2.66 14.85 9.57
N THR A 59 -2.41 15.84 10.44
CA THR A 59 -2.75 17.25 10.19
C THR A 59 -2.07 17.77 8.93
N GLU A 60 -0.78 17.51 8.80
CA GLU A 60 0.03 17.94 7.66
C GLU A 60 0.05 16.88 6.56
N TRP A 61 0.12 17.33 5.31
CA TRP A 61 0.23 16.45 4.14
C TRP A 61 1.14 17.06 3.09
N THR A 62 2.36 16.53 3.00
CA THR A 62 3.46 17.06 2.18
C THR A 62 3.69 16.27 0.89
N ARG A 63 2.66 15.54 0.43
CA ARG A 63 2.76 14.62 -0.72
C ARG A 63 2.06 15.22 -1.95
N PRO A 64 2.56 14.97 -3.17
CA PRO A 64 2.07 15.58 -4.42
C PRO A 64 0.80 14.92 -4.97
N TYR A 65 0.08 14.18 -4.12
CA TYR A 65 -1.16 13.48 -4.42
C TYR A 65 -2.06 13.59 -3.19
N THR A 66 -3.36 13.44 -3.33
CA THR A 66 -4.30 13.68 -2.23
C THR A 66 -4.36 12.52 -1.24
N ARG A 67 -4.85 12.81 -0.02
CA ARG A 67 -5.21 11.78 0.97
C ARG A 67 -6.24 10.79 0.42
N GLU A 68 -7.15 11.27 -0.43
CA GLU A 68 -8.14 10.44 -1.09
C GLU A 68 -7.50 9.48 -2.09
N GLN A 69 -6.55 9.94 -2.92
CA GLN A 69 -5.80 9.07 -3.83
C GLN A 69 -5.03 7.98 -3.05
N ALA A 70 -4.52 8.31 -1.86
CA ALA A 70 -3.87 7.33 -0.99
C ALA A 70 -4.84 6.30 -0.36
N ALA A 71 -5.98 6.77 0.15
CA ALA A 71 -6.86 5.95 0.98
C ALA A 71 -7.99 5.27 0.20
N TYR A 72 -8.47 5.89 -0.88
CA TYR A 72 -9.64 5.47 -1.65
C TYR A 72 -9.38 5.50 -3.17
N PRO A 73 -8.34 4.82 -3.68
CA PRO A 73 -8.06 4.77 -5.12
C PRO A 73 -9.13 4.03 -5.94
N ALA A 74 -10.04 3.31 -5.29
CA ALA A 74 -11.17 2.63 -5.92
C ALA A 74 -12.46 2.86 -5.13
N THR A 75 -13.59 2.92 -5.84
CA THR A 75 -14.89 3.29 -5.26
C THR A 75 -15.37 2.30 -4.20
N TRP A 76 -15.10 1.00 -4.36
CA TRP A 76 -15.50 -0.03 -3.40
C TRP A 76 -14.82 0.11 -2.03
N LEU A 77 -13.67 0.79 -1.96
CA LEU A 77 -12.97 1.07 -0.70
C LEU A 77 -13.71 2.08 0.18
N ARG A 78 -14.68 2.81 -0.36
CA ARG A 78 -15.54 3.72 0.40
C ARG A 78 -16.63 2.99 1.17
N SER A 79 -17.11 1.86 0.63
CA SER A 79 -18.12 1.02 1.29
C SER A 79 -17.51 0.20 2.42
N TRP A 80 -16.32 -0.35 2.19
CA TRP A 80 -15.58 -1.11 3.20
C TRP A 80 -14.08 -0.88 3.05
N LYS A 81 -13.45 -0.37 4.11
CA LYS A 81 -12.03 -0.01 4.13
C LYS A 81 -11.26 -0.89 5.09
N TYR A 82 -10.36 -1.70 4.55
CA TYR A 82 -9.28 -2.29 5.33
C TYR A 82 -8.14 -1.26 5.49
N TRP A 83 -7.73 -1.03 6.73
CA TRP A 83 -6.61 -0.13 7.06
C TRP A 83 -5.33 -0.93 7.31
N PRO A 84 -4.25 -0.66 6.57
CA PRO A 84 -2.93 -1.21 6.91
C PRO A 84 -2.53 -0.78 8.32
N PRO A 85 -2.17 -1.71 9.22
CA PRO A 85 -1.85 -1.38 10.61
C PRO A 85 -0.50 -0.66 10.76
N VAL A 86 0.43 -0.88 9.84
CA VAL A 86 1.76 -0.28 9.81
C VAL A 86 2.14 0.18 8.40
N GLY A 87 3.13 1.07 8.32
CA GLY A 87 3.75 1.47 7.06
C GLY A 87 4.61 0.36 6.45
N ARG A 88 5.35 0.69 5.40
CA ARG A 88 6.29 -0.25 4.77
C ARG A 88 7.39 -0.66 5.77
N VAL A 89 7.58 -1.96 5.94
CA VAL A 89 8.60 -2.54 6.82
C VAL A 89 10.00 -2.40 6.21
N ASP A 90 10.99 -2.10 7.05
CA ASP A 90 12.41 -2.11 6.69
C ASP A 90 13.00 -3.52 6.90
N ASN A 91 12.96 -4.34 5.83
CA ASN A 91 13.48 -5.70 5.88
C ASN A 91 15.01 -5.73 6.12
N PRO A 92 15.86 -4.94 5.41
CA PRO A 92 17.29 -4.94 5.65
C PRO A 92 17.70 -4.55 7.08
N TYR A 93 16.95 -3.70 7.76
CA TYR A 93 17.19 -3.40 9.17
C TYR A 93 16.89 -4.62 10.06
N GLY A 94 15.77 -5.30 9.84
CA GLY A 94 15.39 -6.50 10.58
C GLY A 94 16.41 -7.64 10.43
N ASP A 95 16.91 -7.86 9.21
CA ASP A 95 17.93 -8.89 8.94
C ASP A 95 19.26 -8.60 9.67
N ARG A 96 19.61 -7.32 9.86
CA ARG A 96 20.83 -6.90 10.56
C ARG A 96 20.68 -6.89 12.09
N ASN A 97 19.44 -6.80 12.59
CA ASN A 97 19.11 -6.67 14.01
C ASN A 97 18.09 -7.73 14.40
N LEU A 98 18.51 -9.00 14.38
CA LEU A 98 17.62 -10.13 14.58
C LEU A 98 17.06 -10.17 16.01
N VAL A 99 15.76 -9.90 16.13
CA VAL A 99 14.97 -10.07 17.36
C VAL A 99 13.82 -11.03 17.06
N CYS A 100 13.92 -12.26 17.53
CA CYS A 100 12.97 -13.35 17.22
C CYS A 100 12.14 -13.80 18.43
N THR A 101 12.24 -13.10 19.55
CA THR A 101 11.42 -13.32 20.75
C THR A 101 10.89 -11.99 21.26
N CYS A 102 9.73 -12.02 21.92
CA CYS A 102 9.26 -10.84 22.63
C CYS A 102 10.21 -10.57 23.79
N GLU A 103 10.79 -9.39 23.82
CA GLU A 103 11.43 -8.91 25.03
C GLU A 103 10.35 -8.48 26.04
N SER A 104 10.75 -8.24 27.29
CA SER A 104 9.80 -7.72 28.28
C SER A 104 9.22 -6.38 27.83
N VAL A 105 7.96 -6.07 28.14
CA VAL A 105 7.34 -4.77 27.79
C VAL A 105 8.20 -3.56 28.19
N ARG A 106 9.03 -3.70 29.24
CA ARG A 106 9.97 -2.67 29.71
C ARG A 106 11.12 -2.34 28.74
N SER A 107 11.50 -3.23 27.83
CA SER A 107 12.58 -2.97 26.89
C SER A 107 12.12 -2.15 25.67
N TYR A 108 10.80 -2.00 25.48
CA TYR A 108 10.19 -1.17 24.44
C TYR A 108 9.67 0.18 24.97
N ALA A 109 9.91 0.48 26.25
CA ALA A 109 9.47 1.71 26.92
C ALA A 109 10.50 2.84 26.80
#